data_AF-A0A1I2ABZ3-F1
#
_entry.id   AF-A0A1I2ABZ3-F1
#
_cell.length_a   1.000
_cell.length_b   1.000
_cell.length_c   1.000
_cell.angle_alpha   90.00
_cell.angle_beta   90.00
_cell.angle_gamma   90.00
#
_symmetry.space_group_name_H-M   'P 1'
#
loop_
_entity.id
_entity.type
_entity.pdbx_description
1 polymer ?
#
loop_
_entity_poly.entity_id
_entity_poly.type
_entity_poly.pdbx_seq_one_letter_code
_entity_poly.pdbx_strand_id
1 'polypeptide(L)'
;MPIGSAIHDNAFQDYPEPRIPMTRFLRPLSRLAAAALAALVATSALAADPVEQHNSSALWFENWTGLSNATLTVTAPSGEVSQIRADSGTPVYQLGSEATDGVYRYELTAATSERETIVNAVDNGRGDAQTNDRAVPFYTSGRFVVERGVIITPEDVQEEDAG
;
A
#
# COMPACT_ATOMS: atom_id res chain seq x y z
N MET A 1 -27.56 5.35 -58.30
CA MET A 1 -28.67 4.35 -58.30
C MET A 1 -28.29 3.25 -59.28
N PRO A 2 -28.59 1.94 -59.07
CA PRO A 2 -29.40 1.26 -58.04
C PRO A 2 -28.55 0.36 -57.09
N ILE A 3 -28.92 0.09 -55.81
CA ILE A 3 -29.90 -0.84 -55.19
C ILE A 3 -29.53 -2.33 -55.31
N GLY A 4 -29.46 -3.05 -54.17
CA GLY A 4 -29.65 -4.51 -54.16
C GLY A 4 -29.03 -5.29 -52.99
N SER A 5 -29.82 -5.51 -51.93
CA SER A 5 -29.55 -6.38 -50.78
C SER A 5 -29.60 -7.88 -51.16
N ALA A 6 -28.77 -8.72 -50.55
CA ALA A 6 -29.03 -10.17 -50.40
C ALA A 6 -28.15 -10.82 -49.31
N ILE A 7 -28.80 -11.14 -48.20
CA ILE A 7 -28.43 -12.16 -47.21
C ILE A 7 -28.34 -13.53 -47.92
N HIS A 8 -27.35 -14.36 -47.57
CA HIS A 8 -27.39 -15.81 -47.83
C HIS A 8 -26.86 -16.57 -46.61
N ASP A 9 -27.82 -17.15 -45.87
CA ASP A 9 -27.67 -18.33 -45.02
C ASP A 9 -27.42 -19.57 -45.90
N ASN A 10 -26.47 -20.42 -45.52
CA ASN A 10 -26.65 -21.89 -45.42
C ASN A 10 -25.32 -22.61 -45.16
N ALA A 11 -25.20 -23.19 -43.97
CA ALA A 11 -24.45 -24.43 -43.77
C ALA A 11 -25.11 -25.23 -42.65
N PHE A 12 -26.19 -25.89 -43.04
CA PHE A 12 -26.82 -27.01 -42.32
C PHE A 12 -25.82 -28.17 -42.30
N GLN A 13 -25.31 -28.53 -41.11
CA GLN A 13 -24.61 -29.79 -40.87
C GLN A 13 -25.42 -30.63 -39.88
N ASP A 14 -25.71 -31.81 -40.41
CA ASP A 14 -26.48 -32.95 -39.94
C ASP A 14 -25.97 -33.51 -38.59
N TYR A 15 -26.84 -33.60 -37.58
CA TYR A 15 -26.67 -34.54 -36.46
C TYR A 15 -28.04 -35.06 -35.98
N PRO A 16 -28.18 -36.39 -35.81
CA PRO A 16 -29.46 -37.03 -35.49
C PRO A 16 -29.88 -36.87 -34.03
N GLU A 17 -31.19 -36.72 -33.81
CA GLU A 17 -31.80 -36.51 -32.48
C GLU A 17 -31.73 -37.74 -31.54
N PRO A 18 -31.42 -37.55 -30.25
CA PRO A 18 -31.68 -38.55 -29.22
C PRO A 18 -33.13 -38.49 -28.71
N ARG A 19 -33.81 -39.64 -28.76
CA ARG A 19 -35.18 -39.86 -28.27
C ARG A 19 -35.27 -39.64 -26.76
N ILE A 20 -36.14 -38.74 -26.31
CA ILE A 20 -36.46 -38.48 -24.90
C ILE A 20 -37.52 -39.49 -24.41
N PRO A 21 -37.26 -40.31 -23.38
CA PRO A 21 -38.34 -40.85 -22.57
C PRO A 21 -38.79 -39.81 -21.53
N MET A 22 -40.05 -39.40 -21.66
CA MET A 22 -40.78 -38.53 -20.75
C MET A 22 -41.24 -39.37 -19.55
N THR A 23 -40.58 -39.24 -18.40
CA THR A 23 -41.08 -39.80 -17.13
C THR A 23 -41.25 -38.68 -16.11
N ARG A 24 -42.47 -38.62 -15.60
CA ARG A 24 -43.08 -37.54 -14.84
C ARG A 24 -42.87 -37.75 -13.33
N PHE A 25 -42.76 -36.63 -12.60
CA PHE A 25 -43.18 -36.40 -11.20
C PHE A 25 -42.37 -37.03 -10.04
N LEU A 26 -41.70 -36.20 -9.22
CA LEU A 26 -42.18 -35.70 -7.91
C LEU A 26 -41.04 -34.88 -7.22
N ARG A 27 -41.33 -33.65 -6.78
CA ARG A 27 -40.57 -32.92 -5.73
C ARG A 27 -41.03 -33.48 -4.36
N PRO A 28 -40.24 -33.51 -3.25
CA PRO A 28 -39.63 -32.31 -2.66
C PRO A 28 -38.33 -32.47 -1.81
N LEU A 29 -37.75 -31.31 -1.42
CA LEU A 29 -36.99 -31.00 -0.19
C LEU A 29 -35.70 -31.78 0.16
N SER A 30 -34.55 -31.09 0.24
CA SER A 30 -33.75 -30.86 1.47
C SER A 30 -32.25 -30.67 1.19
N ARG A 31 -31.62 -29.88 2.08
CA ARG A 31 -30.29 -29.23 2.01
C ARG A 31 -29.15 -30.21 2.32
N LEU A 32 -27.90 -29.84 1.95
CA LEU A 32 -26.60 -30.06 2.63
C LEU A 32 -25.49 -29.62 1.65
N ALA A 33 -24.97 -28.39 1.69
CA ALA A 33 -23.88 -27.91 2.54
C ALA A 33 -22.61 -28.80 2.46
N ALA A 34 -21.62 -28.37 1.65
CA ALA A 34 -20.22 -28.78 1.80
C ALA A 34 -19.37 -27.51 1.86
N ALA A 35 -18.91 -27.20 3.07
CA ALA A 35 -18.17 -26.00 3.42
C ALA A 35 -16.75 -26.03 2.85
N ALA A 36 -16.37 -25.01 2.09
CA ALA A 36 -14.98 -24.71 1.79
C ALA A 36 -14.38 -23.97 2.99
N LEU A 37 -13.69 -24.69 3.88
CA LEU A 37 -12.95 -24.09 4.98
C LEU A 37 -11.52 -23.76 4.52
N ALA A 38 -11.34 -22.61 3.89
CA ALA A 38 -10.02 -22.02 3.70
C ALA A 38 -9.60 -21.36 5.00
N ALA A 39 -8.77 -22.03 5.80
CA ALA A 39 -8.12 -21.41 6.94
C ALA A 39 -7.06 -20.42 6.43
N LEU A 40 -7.44 -19.14 6.32
CA LEU A 40 -6.45 -18.07 6.24
C LEU A 40 -5.78 -17.96 7.62
N VAL A 41 -4.58 -18.55 7.74
CA VAL A 41 -3.69 -18.23 8.84
C VAL A 41 -3.15 -16.82 8.57
N ALA A 42 -3.73 -15.81 9.22
CA ALA A 42 -3.16 -14.48 9.23
C ALA A 42 -1.94 -14.49 10.16
N THR A 43 -0.74 -14.68 9.59
CA THR A 43 0.51 -14.39 10.32
C THR A 43 0.57 -12.89 10.58
N SER A 44 0.41 -12.49 11.84
CA SER A 44 0.73 -11.16 12.30
C SER A 44 2.24 -10.96 12.14
N ALA A 45 2.66 -10.27 11.09
CA ALA A 45 4.03 -9.82 10.94
C ALA A 45 4.33 -8.85 12.10
N LEU A 46 5.37 -9.14 12.88
CA LEU A 46 5.92 -8.14 13.79
C LEU A 46 6.33 -6.94 12.91
N ALA A 47 5.93 -5.73 13.31
CA ALA A 47 6.37 -4.52 12.65
C ALA A 47 7.89 -4.45 12.81
N ALA A 48 8.62 -4.61 11.71
CA ALA A 48 10.04 -4.32 11.69
C ALA A 48 10.19 -2.82 11.52
N ASP A 49 11.23 -2.24 12.11
CA ASP A 49 11.48 -0.81 11.94
C ASP A 49 11.75 -0.51 10.45
N PRO A 50 11.06 0.49 9.88
CA PRO A 50 11.29 0.90 8.50
C PRO A 50 12.74 1.28 8.28
N VAL A 51 13.31 0.77 7.19
CA VAL A 51 14.70 1.07 6.81
C VAL A 51 14.68 2.06 5.66
N GLU A 52 15.37 3.18 5.83
CA GLU A 52 15.54 4.18 4.76
C GLU A 52 16.29 3.57 3.58
N GLN A 53 15.75 3.79 2.38
CA GLN A 53 16.33 3.36 1.11
C GLN A 53 16.25 4.51 0.11
N HIS A 54 17.21 4.57 -0.81
CA HIS A 54 17.18 5.58 -1.86
C HIS A 54 17.79 5.08 -3.18
N ASN A 55 17.43 5.76 -4.25
CA ASN A 55 18.13 5.74 -5.53
C ASN A 55 18.49 7.18 -5.91
N SER A 56 19.00 7.43 -7.11
CA SER A 56 19.43 8.77 -7.55
C SER A 56 18.34 9.84 -7.51
N SER A 57 17.07 9.46 -7.47
CA SER A 57 15.94 10.37 -7.66
C SER A 57 14.82 10.22 -6.61
N ALA A 58 14.90 9.22 -5.73
CA ALA A 58 13.83 8.95 -4.79
C ALA A 58 14.35 8.37 -3.48
N LEU A 59 13.64 8.70 -2.39
CA LEU A 59 13.80 8.12 -1.06
C LEU A 59 12.50 7.43 -0.64
N TRP A 60 12.62 6.23 -0.09
CA TRP A 60 11.51 5.44 0.42
C TRP A 60 11.96 4.61 1.63
N PHE A 61 11.04 3.81 2.18
CA PHE A 61 11.32 2.94 3.31
C PHE A 61 10.93 1.49 3.01
N GLU A 62 11.86 0.56 3.26
CA GLU A 62 11.60 -0.88 3.27
C GLU A 62 11.13 -1.36 4.65
N ASN A 63 10.72 -2.63 4.75
CA ASN A 63 10.14 -3.21 5.97
C ASN A 63 8.87 -2.48 6.47
N TRP A 64 8.04 -2.01 5.53
CA TRP A 64 6.79 -1.30 5.83
C TRP A 64 5.66 -2.25 6.26
N THR A 65 5.80 -2.91 7.40
CA THR A 65 4.79 -3.81 7.96
C THR A 65 4.20 -3.23 9.24
N GLY A 66 2.86 -3.31 9.38
CA GLY A 66 2.18 -2.81 10.58
C GLY A 66 2.12 -1.29 10.71
N LEU A 67 2.44 -0.53 9.66
CA LEU A 67 2.37 0.94 9.63
C LEU A 67 1.31 1.46 8.66
N SER A 68 0.64 2.54 9.04
CA SER A 68 -0.41 3.21 8.28
C SER A 68 -0.45 4.71 8.56
N ASN A 69 -1.23 5.48 7.80
CA ASN A 69 -1.43 6.91 8.01
C ASN A 69 -0.11 7.69 8.14
N ALA A 70 0.83 7.39 7.25
CA ALA A 70 2.16 7.96 7.31
C ALA A 70 2.22 9.37 6.73
N THR A 71 3.08 10.18 7.32
CA THR A 71 3.48 11.49 6.79
C THR A 71 5.00 11.56 6.76
N LEU A 72 5.56 11.67 5.55
CA LEU A 72 6.97 11.96 5.30
C LEU A 72 7.11 13.46 5.01
N THR A 73 7.89 14.15 5.82
CA THR A 73 8.22 15.57 5.63
C THR A 73 9.69 15.67 5.26
N VAL A 74 10.01 16.36 4.17
CA VAL A 74 11.38 16.56 3.68
C VAL A 74 11.66 18.06 3.59
N THR A 75 12.76 18.49 4.19
CA THR A 75 13.23 19.86 4.20
C THR A 75 14.52 19.97 3.38
N ALA A 76 14.47 20.78 2.32
CA ALA A 76 15.59 21.07 1.46
C ALA A 76 16.61 22.01 2.13
N PRO A 77 17.87 22.07 1.62
CA PRO A 77 18.88 23.02 2.11
C PRO A 77 18.45 24.49 1.99
N SER A 78 17.59 24.80 1.01
CA SER A 78 16.98 26.12 0.82
C SER A 78 15.96 26.49 1.90
N GLY A 79 15.51 25.52 2.72
CA GLY A 79 14.41 25.66 3.67
C GLY A 79 13.04 25.31 3.10
N GLU A 80 12.95 24.94 1.82
CA GLU A 80 11.71 24.45 1.22
C GLU A 80 11.26 23.13 1.88
N VAL A 81 9.95 23.00 2.14
CA VAL A 81 9.37 21.83 2.83
C VAL A 81 8.40 21.11 1.91
N SER A 82 8.61 19.82 1.70
CA SER A 82 7.72 18.89 1.00
C SER A 82 7.06 17.94 1.99
N GLN A 83 5.74 17.73 1.88
CA GLN A 83 5.00 16.79 2.73
C GLN A 83 4.27 15.75 1.87
N ILE A 84 4.49 14.48 2.18
CA ILE A 84 3.92 13.33 1.47
C ILE A 84 3.12 12.53 2.48
N ARG A 85 1.81 12.37 2.22
CA ARG A 85 0.91 11.57 3.04
C ARG A 85 0.57 10.26 2.32
N ALA A 86 0.59 9.15 3.06
CA ALA A 86 0.17 7.84 2.60
C ALA A 86 -0.72 7.19 3.66
N ASP A 87 -2.01 7.03 3.36
CA ASP A 87 -2.96 6.36 4.27
C ASP A 87 -2.58 4.88 4.46
N SER A 88 -2.04 4.26 3.41
CA SER A 88 -1.50 2.91 3.38
C SER A 88 -0.29 2.80 2.45
N GLY A 89 0.62 1.88 2.74
CA GLY A 89 1.85 1.68 1.98
C GLY A 89 2.94 2.69 2.32
N THR A 90 4.10 2.53 1.67
CA THR A 90 5.29 3.34 1.93
C THR A 90 5.17 4.73 1.30
N PRO A 91 5.40 5.83 2.04
CA PRO A 91 5.54 7.15 1.44
C PRO A 91 6.86 7.24 0.65
N VAL A 92 6.79 7.79 -0.56
CA VAL A 92 7.94 7.97 -1.45
C VAL A 92 8.16 9.46 -1.68
N TYR A 93 9.37 9.94 -1.42
CA TYR A 93 9.80 11.27 -1.82
C TYR A 93 10.51 11.18 -3.18
N GLN A 94 10.05 11.97 -4.15
CA GLN A 94 10.71 12.11 -5.44
C GLN A 94 11.46 13.44 -5.49
N LEU A 95 12.74 13.37 -5.86
CA LEU A 95 13.59 14.53 -6.07
C LEU A 95 13.14 15.27 -7.35
N GLY A 96 12.92 16.58 -7.22
CA GLY A 96 12.57 17.44 -8.36
C GLY A 96 13.75 17.70 -9.30
N SER A 97 13.46 18.05 -10.55
CA SER A 97 14.49 18.41 -11.55
C SER A 97 15.27 19.67 -11.20
N GLU A 98 14.72 20.52 -10.35
CA GLU A 98 15.32 21.77 -9.87
C GLU A 98 15.84 21.63 -8.43
N ALA A 99 16.09 20.40 -7.98
CA ALA A 99 16.58 20.14 -6.63
C ALA A 99 17.91 20.87 -6.39
N THR A 100 17.96 21.60 -5.27
CA THR A 100 19.18 22.26 -4.82
C THR A 100 20.13 21.24 -4.22
N ASP A 101 21.41 21.30 -4.58
CA ASP A 101 22.45 20.45 -3.99
C ASP A 101 22.62 20.77 -2.48
N GLY A 102 22.92 19.74 -1.69
CA GLY A 102 23.18 19.85 -0.27
C GLY A 102 22.49 18.78 0.56
N VAL A 103 22.42 19.02 1.88
CA VAL A 103 21.88 18.07 2.86
C VAL A 103 20.39 18.31 3.07
N TYR A 104 19.58 17.34 2.67
CA TYR A 104 18.15 17.28 2.95
C TYR A 104 17.92 16.60 4.28
N ARG A 105 16.89 17.03 5.01
CA ARG A 105 16.45 16.41 6.25
C ARG A 105 15.07 15.83 6.05
N TYR A 106 14.78 14.71 6.69
CA TYR A 106 13.42 14.18 6.69
C TYR A 106 12.95 13.78 8.08
N GLU A 107 11.63 13.80 8.24
CA GLU A 107 10.91 13.27 9.38
C GLU A 107 9.79 12.37 8.86
N LEU A 108 9.66 11.18 9.43
CA LEU A 108 8.63 10.20 9.11
C LEU A 108 7.81 9.93 10.36
N THR A 109 6.49 10.10 10.23
CA THR A 109 5.51 9.70 11.25
C THR A 109 4.57 8.65 10.67
N ALA A 110 4.11 7.71 11.50
CA ALA A 110 3.07 6.74 11.12
C ALA A 110 2.29 6.25 12.34
N ALA A 111 1.12 5.66 12.11
CA ALA A 111 0.38 4.91 13.12
C ALA A 111 0.77 3.43 13.04
N THR A 112 1.19 2.83 14.17
CA THR A 112 1.47 1.38 14.23
C THR A 112 0.17 0.58 14.39
N SER A 113 0.27 -0.74 14.17
CA SER A 113 -0.81 -1.68 14.47
C SER A 113 -1.01 -1.94 15.96
N GLU A 114 -0.04 -1.56 16.80
CA GLU A 114 -0.12 -1.70 18.25
C GLU A 114 -1.09 -0.66 18.83
N ARG A 115 -1.94 -1.10 19.75
CA ARG A 115 -2.97 -0.28 20.40
C ARG A 115 -2.65 -0.16 21.88
N GLU A 116 -2.69 1.05 22.41
CA GLU A 116 -2.59 1.30 23.84
C GLU A 116 -3.88 1.91 24.40
N THR A 117 -4.25 1.52 25.62
CA THR A 117 -5.42 2.05 26.32
C THR A 117 -5.14 3.43 26.89
N ILE A 118 -6.09 4.34 26.68
CA ILE A 118 -6.07 5.72 27.18
C ILE A 118 -6.51 5.70 28.65
N VAL A 119 -5.53 5.73 29.57
CA VAL A 119 -5.77 5.63 31.02
C VAL A 119 -6.55 6.83 31.59
N ASN A 120 -6.44 8.01 30.95
CA ASN A 120 -7.15 9.23 31.34
C ASN A 120 -7.99 9.76 30.18
N ALA A 121 -9.00 8.98 29.78
CA ALA A 121 -9.89 9.41 28.72
C ALA A 121 -10.69 10.65 29.17
N VAL A 122 -10.41 11.80 28.56
CA VAL A 122 -11.17 13.03 28.77
C VAL A 122 -12.44 12.93 27.93
N ASP A 123 -13.57 12.66 28.57
CA ASP A 123 -14.88 12.71 27.93
C ASP A 123 -15.30 14.17 27.74
N ASN A 124 -14.99 14.73 26.57
CA ASN A 124 -15.46 16.06 26.16
C ASN A 124 -16.93 16.04 25.67
N GLY A 125 -17.78 15.19 26.26
CA GLY A 125 -19.16 14.98 25.84
C GLY A 125 -19.28 14.16 24.55
N ARG A 126 -18.31 13.26 24.30
CA ARG A 126 -18.28 12.40 23.09
C ARG A 126 -19.12 11.14 23.27
N GLY A 127 -19.52 10.81 24.50
CA GLY A 127 -20.42 9.68 24.80
C GLY A 127 -19.88 8.36 24.24
N ASP A 128 -20.76 7.54 23.68
CA ASP A 128 -20.42 6.21 23.14
C ASP A 128 -19.42 6.22 21.96
N ALA A 129 -19.14 7.39 21.35
CA ALA A 129 -18.13 7.56 20.31
C ALA A 129 -16.71 7.80 20.87
N GLN A 130 -16.53 7.73 22.19
CA GLN A 130 -15.23 7.80 22.83
C GLN A 130 -14.45 6.48 22.60
N THR A 131 -13.34 6.58 21.89
CA THR A 131 -12.38 5.47 21.78
C THR A 131 -11.51 5.43 23.05
N ASN A 132 -11.43 4.26 23.69
CA ASN A 132 -10.59 4.04 24.86
C ASN A 132 -9.18 3.59 24.52
N ASP A 133 -8.88 3.36 23.24
CA ASP A 133 -7.57 2.92 22.77
C ASP A 133 -7.09 3.82 21.61
N ARG A 134 -5.79 3.99 21.47
CA ARG A 134 -5.15 4.66 20.33
C ARG A 134 -4.01 3.83 19.77
N ALA A 135 -3.70 4.02 18.49
CA ALA A 135 -2.49 3.45 17.92
C ALA A 135 -1.24 4.08 18.57
N VAL A 136 -0.22 3.28 18.83
CA VAL A 136 1.10 3.80 19.22
C VAL A 136 1.69 4.54 18.01
N PRO A 137 2.16 5.78 18.17
CA PRO A 137 2.78 6.50 17.06
C PRO A 137 4.20 5.97 16.80
N PHE A 138 4.56 5.84 15.53
CA PHE A 138 5.92 5.63 15.07
C PHE A 138 6.52 6.96 14.60
N TYR A 139 7.80 7.18 14.91
CA TYR A 139 8.56 8.35 14.47
C TYR A 139 10.01 7.96 14.15
N THR A 140 10.54 8.45 13.04
CA THR A 140 11.98 8.43 12.72
C THR A 140 12.36 9.67 11.92
N SER A 141 13.65 9.98 11.87
CA SER A 141 14.20 11.11 11.13
C SER A 141 15.59 10.80 10.62
N GLY A 142 15.99 11.46 9.54
CA GLY A 142 17.31 11.26 8.96
C GLY A 142 17.69 12.37 7.99
N ARG A 143 18.71 12.08 7.17
CA ARG A 143 19.23 13.01 6.17
C ARG A 143 19.78 12.25 4.97
N PHE A 144 19.68 12.87 3.81
CA PHE A 144 20.33 12.40 2.59
C PHE A 144 21.02 13.58 1.90
N VAL A 145 22.01 13.27 1.06
CA VAL A 145 22.80 14.28 0.35
C VAL A 145 22.42 14.26 -1.12
N VAL A 146 22.21 15.45 -1.68
CA VAL A 146 22.01 15.65 -3.10
C VAL A 146 23.21 16.37 -3.67
N GLU A 147 23.79 15.81 -4.73
CA GLU A 147 24.86 16.44 -5.48
C GLU A 147 24.60 16.30 -6.98
N ARG A 148 24.80 17.40 -7.72
CA ARG A 148 24.51 17.47 -9.17
C ARG A 148 23.11 17.00 -9.49
N GLY A 149 22.14 17.33 -8.63
CA GLY A 149 20.73 16.97 -8.80
C GLY A 149 20.40 15.49 -8.62
N VAL A 150 21.26 14.68 -7.99
CA VAL A 150 20.96 13.29 -7.63
C VAL A 150 21.25 12.98 -6.17
N ILE A 151 20.50 12.06 -5.57
CA ILE A 151 20.77 11.56 -4.22
C ILE A 151 22.00 10.64 -4.25
N ILE A 152 22.95 10.88 -3.35
CA ILE A 152 24.18 10.10 -3.22
C ILE A 152 24.32 9.51 -1.82
N THR A 153 25.07 8.42 -1.72
CA THR A 153 25.59 7.89 -0.45
C THR A 153 26.99 8.48 -0.25
N PRO A 154 27.24 9.26 0.82
CA PRO A 154 28.58 9.77 1.10
C PRO A 154 29.57 8.62 1.28
N GLU A 155 30.76 8.76 0.71
CA GLU A 155 31.88 7.87 0.98
C GLU A 155 32.44 8.13 2.39
N ASP A 156 32.63 7.07 3.18
CA ASP A 156 33.32 7.16 4.47
C ASP A 156 34.78 7.49 4.20
N VAL A 157 35.16 8.77 4.36
CA VAL A 157 36.56 9.18 4.37
C VAL A 157 37.18 8.65 5.66
N GLN A 158 37.80 7.47 5.59
CA GLN A 158 38.70 7.01 6.64
C GLN A 158 39.94 7.91 6.60
N GLU A 159 40.15 8.67 7.67
CA GLU A 159 41.35 9.47 7.87
C GLU A 159 42.53 8.48 8.00
N GLU A 160 43.27 8.26 6.91
CA GLU A 160 44.52 7.50 6.95
C GLU A 160 45.53 8.35 7.71
N ASP A 161 45.75 8.01 8.99
CA ASP A 161 46.82 8.54 9.82
C ASP A 161 48.17 8.37 9.08
N ALA A 162 48.61 9.43 8.41
CA ALA A 162 49.95 9.54 7.86
C ALA A 162 50.94 9.76 9.01
N GLY A 163 51.44 8.65 9.57
CA GLY A 163 52.56 8.61 10.52
C GLY A 163 53.93 8.66 9.87
#